data_AF-A0A7G8H5X4-F1
#
_entry.id   AF-A0A7G8H5X4-F1
#
_cell.length_a   1.000
_cell.length_b   1.000
_cell.length_c   1.000
_cell.angle_alpha   90.00
_cell.angle_beta   90.00
_cell.angle_gamma   90.00
#
_symmetry.space_group_name_H-M   'P 1'
#
loop_
_entity.id
_entity.type
_entity.pdbx_description
1 polymer ?
#
loop_
_entity_poly.entity_id
_entity_poly.type
_entity_poly.pdbx_seq_one_letter_code
_entity_poly.pdbx_strand_id
1 'polypeptide(L)' 'MNLRIEPTREAKELLWKLERKKAFKDQFESAAAFIEFSLEAAWDFYDKHPFKEIKKYD' A
#
# COMPACT_ATOMS: atom_id res chain seq x y z
N MET A 1 22.02 4.57 -6.12
CA MET A 1 20.71 4.33 -6.77
C MET A 1 19.63 4.66 -5.74
N ASN A 2 19.09 5.88 -5.76
CA ASN A 2 18.03 6.29 -4.83
C ASN A 2 16.68 5.81 -5.39
N LEU A 3 16.34 4.54 -5.14
CA LEU A 3 15.06 3.93 -5.56
C LEU A 3 13.91 4.29 -4.60
N ARG A 4 13.88 5.52 -4.07
CA ARG A 4 12.70 5.98 -3.34
C ARG A 4 11.70 6.48 -4.36
N ILE A 5 10.76 5.61 -4.73
CA ILE A 5 9.57 6.02 -5.47
C ILE A 5 8.82 6.97 -4.55
N GLU A 6 8.92 8.26 -4.81
CA GLU A 6 8.13 9.23 -4.06
C GLU A 6 6.66 9.10 -4.47
N PRO A 7 5.73 9.09 -3.49
CA PRO A 7 4.31 9.09 -3.81
C PRO A 7 3.94 10.35 -4.58
N THR A 8 3.09 10.19 -5.60
CA THR A 8 2.56 11.30 -6.39
C THR A 8 1.78 12.27 -5.52
N ARG A 9 1.56 13.49 -6.01
CA ARG A 9 0.75 14.50 -5.29
C ARG A 9 -0.63 13.97 -4.94
N GLU A 10 -1.28 13.26 -5.87
CA GLU A 10 -2.58 12.64 -5.64
C GLU A 10 -2.52 11.56 -4.55
N ALA A 11 -1.50 10.71 -4.55
CA ALA A 11 -1.32 9.70 -3.51
C ALA A 11 -1.13 10.37 -2.13
N LYS A 12 -0.29 11.42 -2.04
CA LYS A 12 -0.09 12.19 -0.80
C LYS A 12 -1.40 12.80 -0.29
N GLU A 13 -2.24 13.36 -1.17
CA GLU A 13 -3.55 13.90 -0.79
C GLU A 13 -4.52 12.83 -0.29
N LEU A 14 -4.55 11.66 -0.93
CA LEU A 14 -5.39 10.53 -0.52
C LEU A 14 -4.97 10.01 0.86
N LEU A 15 -3.67 9.84 1.09
CA LEU A 15 -3.12 9.44 2.38
C LEU A 15 -3.46 10.46 3.48
N TRP A 16 -3.35 11.76 3.17
CA TRP A 16 -3.72 12.82 4.11
C TRP A 16 -5.23 12.89 4.40
N LYS A 17 -6.08 12.55 3.44
CA LYS A 17 -7.53 12.40 3.67
C LYS A 17 -7.82 11.15 4.51
N LEU A 18 -7.05 10.08 4.31
CA LEU A 18 -7.20 8.82 5.03
C LEU A 18 -6.84 8.97 6.51
N GLU A 19 -5.72 9.62 6.83
CA GLU A 19 -5.29 9.89 8.21
C GLU A 19 -6.30 10.72 9.02
N ARG A 20 -7.15 11.53 8.36
CA ARG A 20 -8.17 12.32 9.04
C ARG A 20 -9.41 11.52 9.43
N LYS A 21 -9.55 10.28 8.96
CA LYS A 21 -10.68 9.42 9.34
C LYS A 21 -10.39 8.72 10.66
N LYS A 22 -11.30 8.87 11.63
CA LYS A 22 -11.19 8.21 12.95
C LYS A 22 -11.06 6.68 12.81
N ALA A 23 -11.94 6.06 12.01
CA ALA A 23 -11.91 4.61 11.78
C ALA A 23 -10.58 4.11 11.20
N PHE A 24 -9.85 4.96 10.46
CA PHE A 24 -8.52 4.63 9.98
C PHE A 24 -7.50 4.72 11.12
N LYS A 25 -7.52 5.80 11.91
CA LYS A 25 -6.62 5.96 13.07
C LYS A 25 -6.80 4.90 14.15
N ASP A 26 -8.02 4.37 14.29
CA ASP A 26 -8.31 3.27 15.22
C ASP A 26 -7.64 1.94 14.77
N GLN A 27 -7.26 1.83 13.49
CA GLN A 27 -6.63 0.64 12.90
C GLN A 27 -5.13 0.83 12.60
N PHE A 28 -4.73 2.04 12.20
CA PHE A 28 -3.37 2.38 11.79
C PHE A 28 -2.97 3.75 12.35
N GLU A 29 -1.82 3.82 13.02
CA GLU A 29 -1.33 5.05 13.65
C GLU A 29 -1.02 6.17 12.64
N SER A 30 -0.66 5.81 11.40
CA SER A 30 -0.36 6.74 10.31
C SER A 30 -0.57 6.10 8.94
N ALA A 31 -0.63 6.94 7.90
CA ALA A 31 -0.60 6.50 6.51
C ALA A 31 0.68 5.73 6.16
N ALA A 32 1.81 6.07 6.79
CA ALA A 32 3.07 5.35 6.60
C ALA A 32 2.97 3.91 7.14
N ALA A 33 2.44 3.75 8.36
CA ALA A 33 2.22 2.42 8.95
C ALA A 33 1.26 1.57 8.11
N PHE A 34 0.22 2.18 7.55
CA PHE A 34 -0.68 1.50 6.62
C PHE A 34 0.01 1.04 5.33
N ILE A 35 0.89 1.86 4.76
CA ILE A 35 1.65 1.49 3.55
C ILE A 35 2.58 0.32 3.85
N GLU A 36 3.32 0.37 4.95
CA GLU A 36 4.24 -0.71 5.36
C GLU A 36 3.47 -2.02 5.56
N PHE A 37 2.37 -1.99 6.30
CA PHE A 37 1.47 -3.15 6.47
C PHE A 37 0.96 -3.68 5.12
N SER A 38 0.53 -2.79 4.22
CA SER A 38 0.00 -3.18 2.91
C SER A 38 1.08 -3.81 2.01
N LEU A 39 2.32 -3.30 2.09
CA LEU A 39 3.45 -3.84 1.36
C LEU A 39 3.84 -5.22 1.90
N GLU A 40 3.92 -5.39 3.21
CA GLU A 40 4.20 -6.69 3.83
C GLU A 40 3.13 -7.72 3.45
N ALA A 41 1.85 -7.35 3.54
CA ALA A 41 0.74 -8.21 3.11
C ALA A 41 0.81 -8.57 1.62
N ALA A 42 1.22 -7.63 0.76
CA ALA A 42 1.40 -7.88 -0.67
C ALA A 42 2.59 -8.81 -0.95
N TRP A 43 3.70 -8.64 -0.23
CA TRP A 43 4.85 -9.54 -0.29
C TRP A 43 4.48 -10.94 0.16
N ASP A 44 3.80 -11.07 1.30
CA ASP A 44 3.26 -12.32 1.82
C ASP A 44 2.35 -13.02 0.81
N PHE A 45 1.49 -12.25 0.13
CA PHE A 45 0.60 -12.78 -0.91
C PHE A 45 1.40 -13.28 -2.11
N TYR A 46 2.44 -12.55 -2.52
CA TYR A 46 3.32 -12.95 -3.61
C TYR A 46 4.09 -14.22 -3.26
N ASP A 47 4.67 -14.31 -2.07
CA ASP A 47 5.41 -15.47 -1.59
C ASP A 47 4.53 -16.72 -1.46
N LYS A 48 3.27 -16.56 -1.03
CA LYS A 48 2.29 -17.66 -0.94
C LYS A 48 1.70 -18.05 -2.31
N HIS A 49 1.78 -17.17 -3.31
CA HIS A 49 1.29 -17.40 -4.67
C HIS A 49 2.34 -17.02 -5.72
N PRO A 50 3.50 -17.69 -5.75
CA PRO A 50 4.65 -17.21 -6.50
C PRO A 50 4.43 -17.14 -8.02
N PHE A 51 3.39 -17.76 -8.58
CA PHE A 51 3.03 -17.63 -9.99
C PHE A 51 1.52 -17.83 -10.16
N LYS A 52 0.74 -16.75 -10.09
CA LYS A 52 -0.39 -16.62 -11.01
C LYS A 52 0.07 -15.60 -12.02
N GLU A 53 0.68 -16.07 -13.12
CA GLU A 53 0.65 -15.32 -14.36
C GLU A 53 -0.75 -14.71 -14.47
N ILE A 54 -0.84 -13.38 -14.50
CA ILE A 54 -2.07 -12.72 -14.86
C ILE A 54 -2.27 -13.14 -16.31
N LYS A 55 -2.99 -14.25 -16.54
CA LYS A 55 -3.41 -14.65 -17.86
C LYS A 55 -4.21 -13.46 -18.37
N LYS A 56 -3.61 -12.71 -19.29
CA LYS A 56 -4.38 -11.86 -20.18
C LYS A 56 -5.42 -12.79 -20.79
N TYR A 57 -6.69 -12.57 -20.47
CA TYR A 57 -7.75 -13.11 -21.27
C TYR A 57 -7.69 -12.34 -22.59
N ASP A 58 -7.38 -13.07 -23.67
CA ASP A 58 -7.48 -12.58 -25.05
C ASP A 58 -8.93 -12.19 -25.39
#